data_AF-A0AAD7NXQ4-F1
#
_entry.id   AF-A0AAD7NXQ4-F1
#
_cell.length_a   1.000
_cell.length_b   1.000
_cell.length_c   1.000
_cell.angle_alpha   90.00
_cell.angle_beta   90.00
_cell.angle_gamma   90.00
#
_symmetry.space_group_name_H-M   'P 1'
#
loop_
_entity.id
_entity.type
_entity.pdbx_description
1 polymer ?
#
loop_
_entity_poly.entity_id
_entity_poly.type
_entity_poly.pdbx_seq_one_letter_code
_entity_poly.pdbx_strand_id
1 'polypeptide(L)'
;MAPKTTRKASAKRARSPEGISKDASITHPHKRSKTSVSEVASSTTVSAVADVAPATERSEPAAAASSALAGKFDLYMMDLQFLSEPYLAAGKSEPQFAKLYDAIQKVQTKSDYTARCIIPAAPFAKDGQLQDRGSRDPMECMPFDIDITSLELVDKLSFSAAENLKFLTPPKTGPGITGRTKLADESHCGIQSAGGVFRMKHAWTGKGVDGADVEIFEGYFSFRVAYSGLYRRKGHGSGGERAFAFWAVRARRNAAGEEIGLNEKK
;
A
#
# COMPACT_ATOMS: atom_id res chain seq x y z
N MET A 1 63.12 -33.56 -11.76
CA MET A 1 62.93 -32.63 -12.90
C MET A 1 61.46 -32.33 -13.02
N ALA A 2 61.02 -31.10 -12.69
CA ALA A 2 59.62 -30.70 -12.69
C ALA A 2 59.31 -29.81 -13.91
N PRO A 3 58.15 -29.95 -14.57
CA PRO A 3 57.81 -29.14 -15.73
C PRO A 3 57.31 -27.74 -15.30
N LYS A 4 57.94 -26.71 -15.87
CA LYS A 4 57.52 -25.30 -15.76
C LYS A 4 56.27 -25.08 -16.62
N THR A 5 55.17 -24.69 -16.00
CA THR A 5 53.96 -24.21 -16.68
C THR A 5 54.03 -22.69 -16.89
N THR A 6 54.11 -22.27 -18.14
CA THR A 6 54.07 -20.87 -18.57
C THR A 6 52.62 -20.37 -18.67
N ARG A 7 52.27 -19.37 -17.85
CA ARG A 7 50.99 -18.64 -17.94
C ARG A 7 51.03 -17.63 -19.10
N LYS A 8 50.11 -17.76 -20.05
CA LYS A 8 49.83 -16.75 -21.10
C LYS A 8 49.05 -15.57 -20.50
N ALA A 9 49.49 -14.35 -20.84
CA ALA A 9 48.80 -13.11 -20.51
C ALA A 9 47.56 -12.91 -21.40
N SER A 10 46.42 -12.59 -20.78
CA SER A 10 45.16 -12.26 -21.43
C SER A 10 45.13 -10.80 -21.91
N ALA A 11 44.71 -10.61 -23.16
CA ALA A 11 44.66 -9.33 -23.86
C ALA A 11 43.70 -8.32 -23.21
N LYS A 12 44.15 -7.07 -23.12
CA LYS A 12 43.38 -5.87 -22.77
C LYS A 12 42.29 -5.62 -23.83
N ARG A 13 41.02 -5.58 -23.41
CA ARG A 13 39.91 -5.07 -24.22
C ARG A 13 39.80 -3.55 -24.03
N ALA A 14 39.75 -2.81 -25.13
CA ALA A 14 39.63 -1.36 -25.17
C ALA A 14 38.23 -0.89 -24.72
N ARG A 15 38.21 0.23 -23.98
CA ARG A 15 37.01 1.00 -23.59
C ARG A 15 36.53 1.84 -24.78
N SER A 16 35.23 1.85 -25.01
CA SER A 16 34.56 2.75 -25.96
C SER A 16 34.42 4.16 -25.34
N PRO A 17 34.50 5.25 -26.12
CA PRO A 17 34.43 6.61 -25.60
C PRO A 17 33.00 7.10 -25.34
N GLU A 18 32.85 7.84 -24.25
CA GLU A 18 31.66 8.57 -23.84
C GLU A 18 31.42 9.78 -24.75
N GLY A 19 30.20 9.92 -25.26
CA GLY A 19 29.71 11.12 -25.93
C GLY A 19 29.21 12.13 -24.88
N ILE A 20 29.94 13.22 -24.71
CA ILE A 20 29.56 14.38 -23.91
C ILE A 20 28.66 15.27 -24.77
N SER A 21 27.35 15.28 -24.49
CA SER A 21 26.46 16.35 -24.97
C SER A 21 26.44 17.47 -23.95
N LYS A 22 26.87 18.65 -24.39
CA LYS A 22 26.79 19.92 -23.66
C LYS A 22 25.33 20.37 -23.67
N ASP A 23 24.78 20.69 -22.50
CA ASP A 23 23.52 21.42 -22.45
C ASP A 23 23.52 22.53 -21.40
N ALA A 24 22.69 23.52 -21.70
CA ALA A 24 22.77 24.93 -21.34
C ALA A 24 22.80 25.25 -19.84
N SER A 25 23.68 26.19 -19.49
CA SER A 25 23.65 26.97 -18.25
C SER A 25 22.57 28.05 -18.36
N ILE A 26 21.45 27.87 -17.66
CA ILE A 26 20.49 28.95 -17.36
C ILE A 26 20.51 29.22 -15.85
N THR A 27 21.17 30.32 -15.49
CA THR A 27 21.13 30.94 -14.16
C THR A 27 19.83 31.74 -13.99
N HIS A 28 19.00 31.35 -13.03
CA HIS A 28 17.91 32.20 -12.52
C HIS A 28 18.20 32.64 -11.08
N PRO A 29 18.08 33.96 -10.77
CA PRO A 29 18.26 34.48 -9.42
C PRO A 29 16.94 34.42 -8.63
N HIS A 30 16.93 33.71 -7.50
CA HIS A 30 15.83 33.77 -6.53
C HIS A 30 15.95 35.02 -5.65
N LYS A 31 15.08 35.99 -5.92
CA LYS A 31 14.87 37.20 -5.11
C LYS A 31 14.03 36.84 -3.88
N ARG A 32 14.64 37.02 -2.71
CA ARG A 32 14.08 36.83 -1.37
C ARG A 32 13.24 38.04 -1.00
N SER A 33 11.92 37.90 -0.90
CA SER A 33 11.03 38.91 -0.32
C SER A 33 10.52 38.42 1.03
N LYS A 34 10.87 39.18 2.06
CA LYS A 34 10.49 39.04 3.46
C LYS A 34 9.26 39.94 3.66
N THR A 35 8.12 39.40 4.02
CA THR A 35 6.95 40.21 4.40
C THR A 35 6.50 39.80 5.80
N SER A 36 6.81 40.68 6.74
CA SER A 36 6.25 40.75 8.09
C SER A 36 5.03 41.66 8.05
N VAL A 37 3.86 41.19 8.50
CA VAL A 37 2.78 42.08 8.94
C VAL A 37 2.10 41.48 10.16
N SER A 38 1.94 42.36 11.14
CA SER A 38 1.43 42.20 12.49
C SER A 38 -0.07 41.89 12.59
N GLU A 39 -0.41 41.14 13.64
CA GLU A 39 -1.33 41.52 14.73
C GLU A 39 -2.56 42.37 14.39
N VAL A 40 -3.76 41.78 14.50
CA VAL A 40 -4.94 42.42 15.11
C VAL A 40 -5.76 41.37 15.85
N ALA A 41 -5.95 41.59 17.14
CA ALA A 41 -6.85 40.86 18.03
C ALA A 41 -8.32 41.19 17.73
N SER A 42 -9.21 40.20 17.87
CA SER A 42 -10.60 40.46 18.24
C SER A 42 -11.18 39.25 18.97
N SER A 43 -11.28 39.42 20.28
CA SER A 43 -12.06 38.62 21.20
C SER A 43 -13.54 38.92 20.96
N THR A 44 -14.33 37.88 20.70
CA THR A 44 -15.78 37.92 20.88
C THR A 44 -16.20 36.73 21.72
N THR A 45 -16.41 37.01 22.99
CA THR A 45 -17.03 36.13 23.98
C THR A 45 -18.54 36.14 23.73
N VAL A 46 -19.13 34.99 23.42
CA VAL A 46 -20.59 34.81 23.51
C VAL A 46 -20.86 33.56 24.32
N SER A 47 -21.27 33.79 25.57
CA SER A 47 -21.89 32.79 26.43
C SER A 47 -23.29 32.51 25.91
N ALA A 48 -23.60 31.23 25.67
CA ALA A 48 -24.97 30.74 25.61
C ALA A 48 -25.03 29.40 26.33
N VAL A 49 -25.72 29.42 27.46
CA VAL A 49 -26.04 28.29 28.31
C VAL A 49 -27.15 27.50 27.61
N ALA A 50 -26.90 26.22 27.31
CA ALA A 50 -27.94 25.28 26.95
C ALA A 50 -27.71 23.99 27.75
N ASP A 51 -28.55 23.83 28.76
CA ASP A 51 -28.75 22.66 29.58
C ASP A 51 -29.27 21.52 28.70
N VAL A 52 -28.48 20.46 28.51
CA VAL A 52 -28.86 19.26 27.75
C VAL A 52 -28.64 18.05 28.63
N ALA A 53 -29.74 17.34 28.88
CA ALA A 53 -29.83 16.12 29.66
C ALA A 53 -28.82 15.04 29.21
N PRO A 54 -28.32 14.20 30.14
CA PRO A 54 -27.40 13.13 29.78
C PRO A 54 -28.17 12.02 29.06
N ALA A 55 -28.06 12.00 27.73
CA ALA A 55 -28.38 10.82 26.96
C ALA A 55 -27.35 9.74 27.31
N THR A 56 -27.81 8.68 27.96
CA THR A 56 -27.05 7.45 28.18
C THR A 56 -26.70 6.84 26.83
N GLU A 57 -25.56 7.22 26.27
CA GLU A 57 -24.94 6.53 25.14
C GLU A 57 -24.57 5.12 25.59
N ARG A 58 -25.38 4.16 25.15
CA ARG A 58 -25.10 2.75 25.28
C ARG A 58 -23.94 2.42 24.34
N SER A 59 -22.72 2.51 24.86
CA SER A 59 -21.49 2.07 24.20
C SER A 59 -21.53 0.56 24.00
N GLU A 60 -22.13 0.13 22.89
CA GLU A 60 -22.01 -1.24 22.42
C GLU A 60 -20.57 -1.46 21.90
N PRO A 61 -19.82 -2.41 22.48
CA PRO A 61 -18.36 -2.32 22.52
C PRO A 61 -17.72 -2.80 21.21
N ALA A 62 -16.53 -2.25 20.93
CA ALA A 62 -15.61 -2.42 19.79
C ALA A 62 -15.41 -3.82 19.17
N ALA A 63 -15.97 -4.89 19.74
CA ALA A 63 -15.86 -6.25 19.23
C ALA A 63 -16.44 -6.40 17.80
N ALA A 64 -17.55 -5.72 17.47
CA ALA A 64 -18.15 -5.80 16.14
C ALA A 64 -17.27 -5.19 15.02
N ALA A 65 -16.45 -4.19 15.34
CA ALA A 65 -15.56 -3.56 14.37
C ALA A 65 -14.36 -4.45 13.98
N SER A 66 -13.92 -5.31 14.91
CA SER A 66 -12.74 -6.17 14.73
C SER A 66 -12.96 -7.34 13.76
N SER A 67 -14.17 -7.90 13.69
CA SER A 67 -14.51 -8.97 12.76
C SER A 67 -14.64 -8.46 11.32
N ALA A 68 -14.99 -7.19 11.14
CA ALA A 68 -15.21 -6.60 9.82
C ALA A 68 -13.93 -6.54 8.96
N LEU A 69 -12.75 -6.36 9.58
CA LEU A 69 -11.46 -6.19 8.88
C LEU A 69 -10.73 -7.51 8.59
N ALA A 70 -11.24 -8.64 9.09
CA ALA A 70 -10.68 -9.96 8.83
C ALA A 70 -11.22 -10.55 7.52
N GLY A 71 -10.43 -11.44 6.91
CA GLY A 71 -10.80 -12.20 5.72
C GLY A 71 -9.79 -12.08 4.57
N LYS A 72 -10.21 -12.54 3.39
CA LYS A 72 -9.43 -12.45 2.16
C LYS A 72 -9.83 -11.22 1.36
N PHE A 73 -8.85 -10.51 0.82
CA PHE A 73 -9.06 -9.28 0.07
C PHE A 73 -8.33 -9.29 -1.27
N ASP A 74 -8.99 -8.75 -2.29
CA ASP A 74 -8.36 -8.34 -3.54
C ASP A 74 -8.07 -6.83 -3.46
N LEU A 75 -6.82 -6.44 -3.76
CA LEU A 75 -6.32 -5.07 -3.67
C LEU A 75 -6.11 -4.51 -5.07
N TYR A 76 -6.54 -3.26 -5.25
CA TYR A 76 -6.47 -2.53 -6.51
C TYR A 76 -5.77 -1.19 -6.27
N MET A 77 -4.66 -0.94 -6.96
CA MET A 77 -3.94 0.32 -6.86
C MET A 77 -4.82 1.50 -7.28
N MET A 78 -4.69 2.61 -6.55
CA MET A 78 -5.46 3.83 -6.83
C MET A 78 -5.06 4.55 -8.12
N ASP A 79 -3.91 4.21 -8.72
CA ASP A 79 -3.44 4.77 -9.99
C ASP A 79 -3.97 4.02 -11.23
N LEU A 80 -4.77 2.97 -11.04
CA LEU A 80 -5.44 2.25 -12.12
C LEU A 80 -6.52 3.15 -12.75
N GLN A 81 -6.23 3.67 -13.94
CA GLN A 81 -7.08 4.67 -14.63
C GLN A 81 -8.54 4.23 -14.78
N PHE A 82 -8.78 2.95 -15.08
CA PHE A 82 -10.13 2.40 -15.26
C PHE A 82 -10.94 2.30 -13.95
N LEU A 83 -10.29 2.45 -12.78
CA LEU A 83 -10.96 2.53 -11.47
C LEU A 83 -10.96 3.95 -10.90
N SER A 84 -9.96 4.77 -11.24
CA SER A 84 -9.90 6.15 -10.78
C SER A 84 -11.03 7.00 -11.34
N GLU A 85 -11.41 6.81 -12.61
CA GLU A 85 -12.52 7.52 -13.24
C GLU A 85 -13.89 7.25 -12.59
N PRO A 86 -14.32 5.99 -12.36
CA PRO A 86 -15.58 5.74 -11.64
C PRO A 86 -15.52 6.11 -10.16
N TYR A 87 -14.34 6.11 -9.53
CA TYR A 87 -14.16 6.57 -8.15
C TYR A 87 -14.32 8.09 -8.02
N LEU A 88 -13.72 8.88 -8.91
CA LEU A 88 -13.76 10.33 -8.87
C LEU A 88 -13.97 10.91 -10.27
N ALA A 89 -15.23 10.99 -10.67
CA ALA A 89 -15.61 11.53 -11.96
C ALA A 89 -15.15 12.99 -12.13
N ALA A 90 -14.84 13.38 -13.37
CA ALA A 90 -14.40 14.74 -13.68
C ALA A 90 -15.37 15.80 -13.12
N GLY A 91 -14.81 16.80 -12.42
CA GLY A 91 -15.58 17.88 -11.79
C GLY A 91 -16.29 17.50 -10.48
N LYS A 92 -16.12 16.29 -9.97
CA LYS A 92 -16.59 15.90 -8.63
C LYS A 92 -15.44 15.96 -7.63
N SER A 93 -15.75 16.40 -6.41
CA SER A 93 -14.83 16.41 -5.27
C SER A 93 -15.02 15.21 -4.34
N GLU A 94 -16.17 14.53 -4.43
CA GLU A 94 -16.53 13.45 -3.54
C GLU A 94 -16.38 12.07 -4.20
N PRO A 95 -15.72 11.11 -3.51
CA PRO A 95 -15.64 9.72 -3.95
C PRO A 95 -17.00 9.08 -4.23
N GLN A 96 -17.10 8.35 -5.34
CA GLN A 96 -18.28 7.64 -5.82
C GLN A 96 -18.11 6.13 -5.60
N PHE A 97 -18.05 5.70 -4.32
CA PHE A 97 -17.73 4.32 -3.93
C PHE A 97 -18.62 3.25 -4.57
N ALA A 98 -19.93 3.50 -4.72
CA ALA A 98 -20.83 2.55 -5.37
C ALA A 98 -20.42 2.26 -6.82
N LYS A 99 -20.06 3.30 -7.59
CA LYS A 99 -19.59 3.15 -8.98
C LYS A 99 -18.24 2.45 -9.05
N LEU A 100 -17.34 2.75 -8.11
CA LEU A 100 -16.07 2.06 -7.97
C LEU A 100 -16.29 0.55 -7.69
N TYR A 101 -17.19 0.21 -6.78
CA TYR A 101 -17.49 -1.20 -6.45
C TYR A 101 -17.96 -1.97 -7.69
N ASP A 102 -18.89 -1.41 -8.46
CA ASP A 102 -19.37 -2.00 -9.71
C ASP A 102 -18.25 -2.19 -10.74
N ALA A 103 -17.31 -1.24 -10.82
CA ALA A 103 -16.15 -1.35 -11.68
C ALA A 103 -15.17 -2.45 -11.22
N ILE A 104 -14.90 -2.52 -9.91
CA ILE A 104 -14.07 -3.57 -9.31
C ILE A 104 -14.66 -4.95 -9.56
N GLN A 105 -15.97 -5.14 -9.35
CA GLN A 105 -16.65 -6.41 -9.58
C GLN A 105 -16.46 -6.94 -11.01
N LYS A 106 -16.52 -6.06 -12.02
CA LYS A 106 -16.30 -6.43 -13.42
C LYS A 106 -14.88 -6.97 -13.65
N VAL A 107 -13.87 -6.39 -13.02
CA VAL A 107 -12.47 -6.82 -13.18
C VAL A 107 -12.05 -7.97 -12.26
N GLN A 108 -12.71 -8.13 -11.10
CA GLN A 108 -12.47 -9.24 -10.18
C GLN A 108 -12.74 -10.59 -10.85
N THR A 109 -13.69 -10.65 -11.78
CA THR A 109 -13.97 -11.85 -12.59
C THR A 109 -12.79 -12.31 -13.46
N LYS A 110 -11.88 -11.38 -13.81
CA LYS A 110 -10.71 -11.63 -14.65
C LYS A 110 -9.44 -11.91 -13.85
N SER A 111 -9.53 -11.93 -12.52
CA SER A 111 -8.35 -12.01 -11.63
C SER A 111 -7.34 -10.87 -11.87
N ASP A 112 -7.83 -9.68 -12.24
CA ASP A 112 -6.99 -8.51 -12.53
C ASP A 112 -6.82 -7.62 -11.29
N TYR A 113 -6.29 -8.22 -10.23
CA TYR A 113 -5.94 -7.53 -8.98
C TYR A 113 -4.47 -7.10 -9.00
N THR A 114 -4.13 -6.04 -8.28
CA THR A 114 -2.73 -5.66 -8.04
C THR A 114 -2.06 -6.61 -7.05
N ALA A 115 -2.74 -6.83 -5.93
CA ALA A 115 -2.27 -7.67 -4.84
C ALA A 115 -3.45 -8.40 -4.20
N ARG A 116 -3.15 -9.42 -3.40
CA ARG A 116 -4.11 -10.11 -2.54
C ARG A 116 -3.57 -10.13 -1.13
N CYS A 117 -4.45 -10.08 -0.13
CA CYS A 117 -4.05 -10.34 1.24
C CYS A 117 -5.06 -11.18 2.01
N ILE A 118 -4.59 -11.76 3.11
CA ILE A 118 -5.37 -12.43 4.14
C ILE A 118 -5.09 -11.69 5.44
N ILE A 119 -6.14 -11.21 6.10
CA ILE A 119 -6.07 -10.62 7.43
C ILE A 119 -6.73 -11.59 8.41
N PRO A 120 -6.00 -12.09 9.43
CA PRO A 120 -6.57 -12.99 10.42
C PRO A 120 -7.59 -12.25 11.30
N ALA A 121 -8.47 -13.01 11.96
CA ALA A 121 -9.39 -12.43 12.93
C ALA A 121 -8.65 -11.91 14.17
N ALA A 122 -9.15 -10.84 14.76
CA ALA A 122 -8.68 -10.35 16.05
C ALA A 122 -9.10 -11.31 17.20
N PRO A 123 -8.32 -11.40 18.30
CA PRO A 123 -7.00 -10.80 18.49
C PRO A 123 -5.97 -11.51 17.60
N PHE A 124 -5.21 -10.75 16.80
CA PHE A 124 -4.38 -11.25 15.68
C PHE A 124 -3.27 -12.21 16.14
N ALA A 125 -3.64 -13.46 16.43
CA ALA A 125 -2.73 -14.50 16.94
C ALA A 125 -1.84 -15.10 15.84
N LYS A 126 -2.12 -14.76 14.58
CA LYS A 126 -1.36 -15.16 13.40
C LYS A 126 -0.97 -13.90 12.63
N ASP A 127 0.08 -14.02 11.83
CA ASP A 127 0.43 -13.02 10.84
C ASP A 127 -0.57 -13.08 9.68
N GLY A 128 -0.83 -11.92 9.07
CA GLY A 128 -1.49 -11.84 7.77
C GLY A 128 -0.55 -12.23 6.65
N GLN A 129 -1.12 -12.44 5.47
CA GLN A 129 -0.35 -12.80 4.26
C GLN A 129 -0.68 -11.83 3.14
N LEU A 130 0.30 -11.51 2.32
CA LEU A 130 0.15 -10.62 1.17
C LEU A 130 0.96 -11.15 -0.01
N GLN A 131 0.36 -11.11 -1.19
CA GLN A 131 1.03 -11.38 -2.45
C GLN A 131 0.79 -10.22 -3.40
N ASP A 132 1.87 -9.54 -3.78
CA ASP A 132 1.85 -8.46 -4.76
C ASP A 132 2.49 -8.93 -6.08
N ARG A 133 1.85 -8.62 -7.21
CA ARG A 133 2.28 -9.14 -8.52
C ARG A 133 3.52 -8.45 -9.09
N GLY A 134 3.89 -7.29 -8.57
CA GLY A 134 4.98 -6.48 -9.10
C GLY A 134 6.27 -6.50 -8.27
N SER A 135 6.23 -7.04 -7.06
CA SER A 135 7.40 -7.35 -6.24
C SER A 135 7.86 -8.78 -6.50
N ARG A 136 8.99 -8.95 -7.19
CA ARG A 136 9.51 -10.26 -7.59
C ARG A 136 11.00 -10.40 -7.29
N ASP A 137 11.40 -11.63 -7.00
CA ASP A 137 12.80 -12.00 -6.98
C ASP A 137 13.35 -11.93 -8.42
N PRO A 138 14.42 -11.14 -8.68
CA PRO A 138 14.96 -10.95 -10.02
C PRO A 138 15.75 -12.16 -10.56
N MET A 139 16.14 -13.10 -9.70
CA MET A 139 16.83 -14.34 -10.06
C MET A 139 15.85 -15.47 -10.34
N GLU A 140 14.82 -15.61 -9.50
CA GLU A 140 13.84 -16.70 -9.61
C GLU A 140 12.64 -16.33 -10.47
N CYS A 141 12.45 -15.03 -10.77
CA CYS A 141 11.28 -14.47 -11.45
C CYS A 141 9.95 -14.76 -10.73
N MET A 142 10.01 -15.18 -9.46
CA MET A 142 8.88 -15.51 -8.60
C MET A 142 8.44 -14.29 -7.78
N PRO A 143 7.14 -14.12 -7.51
CA PRO A 143 6.68 -13.09 -6.58
C PRO A 143 7.24 -13.36 -5.18
N PHE A 144 7.50 -12.29 -4.43
CA PHE A 144 7.83 -12.44 -3.02
C PHE A 144 6.58 -12.85 -2.23
N ASP A 145 6.76 -13.80 -1.33
CA ASP A 145 5.78 -14.09 -0.29
C ASP A 145 5.98 -13.12 0.87
N ILE A 146 4.97 -12.31 1.16
CA ILE A 146 5.05 -11.22 2.14
C ILE A 146 4.12 -11.54 3.31
N ASP A 147 4.64 -11.49 4.53
CA ASP A 147 3.81 -11.57 5.74
C ASP A 147 3.48 -10.17 6.25
N ILE A 148 2.27 -10.02 6.80
CA ILE A 148 1.81 -8.83 7.51
C ILE A 148 1.83 -9.15 9.01
N THR A 149 2.91 -8.72 9.65
CA THR A 149 3.19 -8.98 11.07
C THR A 149 2.81 -7.80 11.94
N SER A 150 2.80 -8.00 13.27
CA SER A 150 2.52 -6.94 14.25
C SER A 150 1.21 -6.21 13.93
N LEU A 151 0.18 -6.98 13.57
CA LEU A 151 -1.14 -6.43 13.28
C LEU A 151 -1.76 -5.87 14.55
N GLU A 152 -2.27 -4.65 14.46
CA GLU A 152 -2.89 -3.94 15.57
C GLU A 152 -4.14 -3.21 15.09
N LEU A 153 -5.20 -3.27 15.90
CA LEU A 153 -6.37 -2.41 15.72
C LEU A 153 -6.03 -1.02 16.27
N VAL A 154 -6.38 0.01 15.52
CA VAL A 154 -6.19 1.40 15.91
C VAL A 154 -7.49 2.17 15.76
N ASP A 155 -7.87 2.95 16.77
CA ASP A 155 -9.12 3.74 16.75
C ASP A 155 -9.09 4.88 15.73
N LYS A 156 -7.88 5.38 15.44
CA LYS A 156 -7.66 6.50 14.52
C LYS A 156 -6.44 6.24 13.63
N LEU A 157 -6.68 5.51 12.54
CA LEU A 157 -5.70 5.34 11.48
C LEU A 157 -5.47 6.67 10.75
N SER A 158 -4.21 7.04 10.59
CA SER A 158 -3.76 8.21 9.85
C SER A 158 -2.59 7.84 8.94
N PHE A 159 -2.43 8.61 7.86
CA PHE A 159 -1.37 8.42 6.88
C PHE A 159 -0.41 9.62 6.89
N SER A 160 0.87 9.36 6.65
CA SER A 160 1.87 10.42 6.56
C SER A 160 1.62 11.33 5.34
N ALA A 161 2.21 12.52 5.31
CA ALA A 161 2.08 13.42 4.17
C ALA A 161 2.54 12.76 2.85
N ALA A 162 3.64 12.00 2.89
CA ALA A 162 4.15 11.28 1.72
C ALA A 162 3.21 10.14 1.27
N GLU A 163 2.55 9.47 2.21
CA GLU A 163 1.54 8.45 1.93
C GLU A 163 0.28 9.08 1.31
N ASN A 164 -0.20 10.20 1.85
CA ASN A 164 -1.38 10.92 1.35
C ASN A 164 -1.24 11.33 -0.13
N LEU A 165 -0.03 11.61 -0.62
CA LEU A 165 0.24 11.90 -2.04
C LEU A 165 -0.05 10.71 -2.97
N LYS A 166 -0.20 9.49 -2.44
CA LYS A 166 -0.53 8.29 -3.22
C LYS A 166 -2.03 8.05 -3.33
N PHE A 167 -2.85 8.70 -2.51
CA PHE A 167 -4.31 8.59 -2.58
C PHE A 167 -4.87 9.60 -3.58
N LEU A 168 -5.95 9.22 -4.28
CA LEU A 168 -6.66 10.15 -5.17
C LEU A 168 -7.41 11.24 -4.39
N THR A 169 -7.91 10.90 -3.20
CA THR A 169 -8.43 11.87 -2.23
C THR A 169 -7.87 11.54 -0.85
N PRO A 170 -7.53 12.54 -0.01
CA PRO A 170 -7.02 12.26 1.33
C PRO A 170 -8.02 11.41 2.13
N PRO A 171 -7.62 10.22 2.61
CA PRO A 171 -8.53 9.34 3.33
C PRO A 171 -8.94 9.95 4.67
N LYS A 172 -10.24 9.88 4.99
CA LYS A 172 -10.76 10.29 6.30
C LYS A 172 -10.14 9.44 7.41
N THR A 173 -9.70 10.06 8.50
CA THR A 173 -9.24 9.33 9.69
C THR A 173 -10.37 8.53 10.32
N GLY A 174 -10.08 7.35 10.84
CA GLY A 174 -11.05 6.51 11.54
C GLY A 174 -10.45 5.17 11.96
N PRO A 175 -11.25 4.26 12.54
CA PRO A 175 -10.77 2.96 12.97
C PRO A 175 -10.21 2.12 11.82
N GLY A 176 -9.18 1.35 12.10
CA GLY A 176 -8.55 0.49 11.09
C GLY A 176 -7.52 -0.46 11.69
N ILE A 177 -6.70 -1.02 10.82
CA ILE A 177 -5.56 -1.85 11.17
C ILE A 177 -4.25 -1.25 10.64
N THR A 178 -3.18 -1.49 11.39
CA THR A 178 -1.81 -1.25 10.99
C THR A 178 -0.99 -2.51 11.19
N GLY A 179 0.06 -2.69 10.38
CA GLY A 179 0.99 -3.81 10.48
C GLY A 179 2.32 -3.51 9.77
N ARG A 180 3.28 -4.41 9.94
CA ARG A 180 4.59 -4.39 9.28
C ARG A 180 4.65 -5.47 8.21
N THR A 181 5.21 -5.15 7.06
CA THR A 181 5.45 -6.15 6.01
C THR A 181 6.87 -6.71 6.16
N LYS A 182 7.05 -8.01 5.93
CA LYS A 182 8.36 -8.68 5.85
C LYS A 182 8.31 -9.84 4.85
N LEU A 183 9.46 -10.42 4.48
CA LEU A 183 9.47 -11.68 3.73
C LEU A 183 8.99 -12.82 4.64
N ALA A 184 8.16 -13.71 4.09
CA ALA A 184 7.70 -14.88 4.83
C ALA A 184 8.84 -15.86 5.14
N ASP A 185 9.80 -15.99 4.22
CA ASP A 185 11.03 -16.74 4.44
C ASP A 185 12.19 -15.77 4.75
N GLU A 186 12.64 -15.76 6.01
CA GLU A 186 13.79 -14.95 6.43
C GLU A 186 15.12 -15.47 5.85
N SER A 187 15.15 -16.72 5.36
CA SER A 187 16.32 -17.34 4.74
C SER A 187 16.41 -17.15 3.22
N HIS A 188 15.56 -16.31 2.64
CA HIS A 188 15.52 -16.06 1.19
C HIS A 188 16.89 -15.61 0.65
N CYS A 189 17.52 -16.49 -0.13
CA CYS A 189 18.88 -16.27 -0.61
C CYS A 189 18.97 -14.99 -1.44
N GLY A 190 20.03 -14.23 -1.25
CA GLY A 190 20.29 -13.05 -2.06
C GLY A 190 19.60 -11.77 -1.59
N ILE A 191 18.68 -11.83 -0.64
CA ILE A 191 18.07 -10.68 0.01
C ILE A 191 18.83 -10.36 1.31
N GLN A 192 19.18 -9.08 1.50
CA GLN A 192 19.85 -8.60 2.71
C GLN A 192 18.85 -8.18 3.78
N SER A 193 17.77 -7.52 3.38
CA SER A 193 16.69 -7.10 4.27
C SER A 193 15.44 -6.81 3.45
N ALA A 194 14.27 -7.02 4.03
CA ALA A 194 13.02 -6.64 3.41
C ALA A 194 12.01 -6.17 4.47
N GLY A 195 11.23 -5.15 4.14
CA GLY A 195 10.07 -4.78 4.95
C GLY A 195 9.42 -3.46 4.59
N GLY A 196 8.40 -3.11 5.34
CA GLY A 196 7.58 -1.92 5.08
C GLY A 196 6.37 -1.85 6.01
N VAL A 197 5.27 -1.29 5.53
CA VAL A 197 4.04 -1.12 6.32
C VAL A 197 2.81 -1.54 5.54
N PHE A 198 1.81 -2.00 6.28
CA PHE A 198 0.46 -2.25 5.77
C PHE A 198 -0.52 -1.49 6.66
N ARG A 199 -1.44 -0.76 6.05
CA ARG A 199 -2.52 -0.04 6.74
C ARG A 199 -3.80 -0.19 5.95
N MET A 200 -4.90 -0.46 6.63
CA MET A 200 -6.20 -0.62 5.98
C MET A 200 -7.32 -0.16 6.92
N LYS A 201 -8.33 0.49 6.37
CA LYS A 201 -9.55 0.86 7.11
C LYS A 201 -10.76 0.64 6.23
N HIS A 202 -11.92 0.49 6.88
CA HIS A 202 -13.20 0.53 6.20
C HIS A 202 -13.45 1.96 5.65
N ALA A 203 -13.90 2.06 4.41
CA ALA A 203 -14.16 3.34 3.73
C ALA A 203 -15.64 3.54 3.42
N TRP A 204 -16.35 2.47 3.03
CA TRP A 204 -17.73 2.57 2.59
C TRP A 204 -18.46 1.22 2.67
N THR A 205 -19.74 1.25 3.08
CA THR A 205 -20.67 0.12 2.98
C THR A 205 -21.83 0.51 2.07
N GLY A 206 -22.34 -0.44 1.29
CA GLY A 206 -23.58 -0.30 0.54
C GLY A 206 -24.28 -1.62 0.34
N LYS A 207 -25.21 -1.65 -0.62
CA LYS A 207 -25.97 -2.86 -0.99
C LYS A 207 -25.56 -3.35 -2.37
N GLY A 208 -25.28 -4.65 -2.46
CA GLY A 208 -25.05 -5.36 -3.72
C GLY A 208 -26.34 -5.60 -4.51
N VAL A 209 -26.19 -6.18 -5.71
CA VAL A 209 -27.33 -6.49 -6.60
C VAL A 209 -28.29 -7.51 -5.98
N ASP A 210 -27.78 -8.39 -5.13
CA ASP A 210 -28.50 -9.40 -4.36
C ASP A 210 -29.04 -8.86 -3.01
N GLY A 211 -28.83 -7.58 -2.71
CA GLY A 211 -29.20 -6.95 -1.44
C GLY A 211 -28.25 -7.28 -0.28
N ALA A 212 -27.17 -8.04 -0.51
CA ALA A 212 -26.15 -8.29 0.50
C ALA A 212 -25.36 -7.00 0.79
N ASP A 213 -24.82 -6.89 2.00
CA ASP A 213 -23.91 -5.80 2.33
C ASP A 213 -22.59 -5.96 1.56
N VAL A 214 -22.16 -4.89 0.93
CA VAL A 214 -20.90 -4.80 0.22
C VAL A 214 -20.06 -3.70 0.81
N GLU A 215 -18.74 -3.91 0.82
CA GLU A 215 -17.81 -3.05 1.53
C GLU A 215 -16.63 -2.71 0.64
N ILE A 216 -16.16 -1.46 0.76
CA ILE A 216 -14.88 -1.02 0.24
C ILE A 216 -14.01 -0.60 1.42
N PHE A 217 -12.76 -1.04 1.35
CA PHE A 217 -11.69 -0.65 2.25
C PHE A 217 -10.70 0.22 1.47
N GLU A 218 -10.03 1.12 2.18
CA GLU A 218 -8.93 1.92 1.64
C GLU A 218 -7.71 1.71 2.51
N GLY A 219 -6.53 1.73 1.88
CA GLY A 219 -5.31 1.47 2.61
C GLY A 219 -4.06 1.90 1.88
N TYR A 220 -2.93 1.65 2.55
CA TYR A 220 -1.60 1.90 2.04
C TYR A 220 -0.73 0.68 2.29
N PHE A 221 0.05 0.32 1.29
CA PHE A 221 1.04 -0.75 1.37
C PHE A 221 2.40 -0.20 0.93
N SER A 222 3.44 -0.58 1.67
CA SER A 222 4.81 -0.47 1.21
C SER A 222 5.62 -1.73 1.50
N PHE A 223 6.57 -2.00 0.63
CA PHE A 223 7.52 -3.08 0.75
C PHE A 223 8.82 -2.70 0.04
N ARG A 224 9.89 -2.60 0.82
CA ARG A 224 11.24 -2.30 0.36
C ARG A 224 12.11 -3.53 0.53
N VAL A 225 12.82 -3.89 -0.51
CA VAL A 225 13.78 -4.99 -0.52
C VAL A 225 15.16 -4.43 -0.78
N ALA A 226 16.14 -4.82 0.03
CA ALA A 226 17.56 -4.55 -0.20
C ALA A 226 18.25 -5.84 -0.59
N TYR A 227 18.94 -5.82 -1.73
CA TYR A 227 19.67 -6.97 -2.24
C TYR A 227 21.04 -7.11 -1.57
N SER A 228 21.43 -8.36 -1.31
CA SER A 228 22.75 -8.73 -0.81
C SER A 228 23.85 -8.46 -1.85
N GLY A 229 25.11 -8.59 -1.43
CA GLY A 229 26.26 -8.51 -2.34
C GLY A 229 26.20 -9.52 -3.49
N LEU A 230 25.56 -10.68 -3.30
CA LEU A 230 25.41 -11.69 -4.36
C LEU A 230 24.58 -11.15 -5.53
N TYR A 231 23.38 -10.63 -5.26
CA TYR A 231 22.48 -10.07 -6.28
C TYR A 231 23.07 -8.81 -6.93
N ARG A 232 23.71 -7.95 -6.13
CA ARG A 232 24.42 -6.76 -6.64
C ARG A 232 25.52 -7.13 -7.64
N ARG A 233 26.36 -8.12 -7.32
CA ARG A 233 27.44 -8.58 -8.22
C ARG A 233 26.92 -9.19 -9.53
N LYS A 234 25.68 -9.70 -9.54
CA LYS A 234 24.99 -10.17 -10.73
C LYS A 234 24.29 -9.07 -11.54
N GLY A 235 24.35 -7.82 -11.08
CA GLY A 235 23.81 -6.66 -11.81
C GLY A 235 22.36 -6.32 -11.50
N HIS A 236 21.73 -6.93 -10.48
CA HIS A 236 20.33 -6.64 -10.13
C HIS A 236 20.14 -5.32 -9.34
N GLY A 237 21.22 -4.56 -9.12
CA GLY A 237 21.16 -3.33 -8.33
C GLY A 237 21.09 -3.57 -6.82
N SER A 238 20.78 -2.51 -6.06
CA SER A 238 20.76 -2.53 -4.59
C SER A 238 19.45 -3.01 -3.98
N GLY A 239 18.43 -3.27 -4.80
CA GLY A 239 17.07 -3.57 -4.36
C GLY A 239 16.06 -2.61 -4.99
N GLY A 240 14.87 -2.53 -4.38
CA GLY A 240 13.78 -1.68 -4.85
C GLY A 240 12.76 -1.41 -3.75
N GLU A 241 11.89 -0.46 -4.00
CA GLU A 241 10.76 -0.13 -3.14
C GLU A 241 9.48 -0.11 -3.96
N ARG A 242 8.45 -0.75 -3.43
CA ARG A 242 7.09 -0.70 -3.96
C ARG A 242 6.19 -0.12 -2.90
N ALA A 243 5.46 0.94 -3.27
CA ALA A 243 4.58 1.65 -2.35
C ALA A 243 3.38 2.25 -3.10
N PHE A 244 2.18 1.97 -2.63
CA PHE A 244 0.94 2.43 -3.25
C PHE A 244 -0.23 2.52 -2.27
N ALA A 245 -1.15 3.43 -2.55
CA ALA A 245 -2.49 3.42 -1.96
C ALA A 245 -3.37 2.45 -2.75
N PHE A 246 -4.34 1.85 -2.08
CA PHE A 246 -5.22 0.86 -2.69
C PHE A 246 -6.67 0.98 -2.22
N TRP A 247 -7.58 0.53 -3.07
CA TRP A 247 -8.88 0.03 -2.66
C TRP A 247 -8.80 -1.47 -2.44
N ALA A 248 -9.50 -1.96 -1.43
CA ALA A 248 -9.65 -3.38 -1.16
C ALA A 248 -11.13 -3.74 -1.11
N VAL A 249 -11.45 -4.91 -1.65
CA VAL A 249 -12.77 -5.55 -1.55
C VAL A 249 -12.60 -6.98 -1.08
N ARG A 250 -13.64 -7.56 -0.49
CA ARG A 250 -13.63 -8.98 -0.14
C ARG A 250 -13.38 -9.84 -1.37
N ALA A 251 -12.63 -10.91 -1.19
CA ALA A 251 -12.33 -11.86 -2.26
C ALA A 251 -13.62 -12.52 -2.76
N ARG A 252 -13.67 -12.82 -4.07
CA ARG A 252 -14.85 -13.41 -4.71
C ARG A 252 -15.16 -14.79 -4.12
N ARG A 253 -16.44 -15.13 -3.99
CA ARG A 253 -16.87 -16.49 -3.63
C ARG A 253 -17.17 -17.33 -4.87
N ASN A 254 -16.83 -18.62 -4.80
CA ASN A 254 -17.20 -19.59 -5.84
C ASN A 254 -18.68 -20.01 -5.70
N ALA A 255 -19.16 -20.88 -6.59
CA ALA A 255 -20.53 -21.39 -6.55
C ALA A 255 -20.86 -22.19 -5.27
N ALA A 256 -19.85 -22.72 -4.58
CA ALA A 256 -19.98 -23.38 -3.29
C ALA A 256 -19.95 -22.40 -2.10
N GLY A 257 -19.81 -21.09 -2.35
CA GLY A 257 -19.74 -20.06 -1.32
C GLY A 257 -18.35 -19.88 -0.69
N GLU A 258 -17.32 -20.57 -1.20
CA GLU A 258 -15.96 -20.49 -0.69
C GLU A 258 -15.20 -19.31 -1.28
N GLU A 259 -14.41 -18.61 -0.47
CA GLU A 259 -13.62 -17.47 -0.91
C GLU A 259 -12.43 -17.89 -1.79
N ILE A 260 -12.49 -17.51 -3.06
CA ILE A 260 -11.45 -17.65 -4.08
C ILE A 260 -10.38 -16.59 -3.82
N GLY A 261 -9.16 -17.00 -3.50
CA GLY A 261 -8.09 -16.04 -3.22
C GLY A 261 -6.80 -16.74 -2.85
N LEU A 262 -5.96 -16.04 -2.08
CA LEU A 262 -4.83 -16.67 -1.43
C LEU A 262 -5.32 -17.80 -0.51
N ASN A 263 -4.58 -18.90 -0.53
CA ASN A 263 -4.76 -19.98 0.44
C ASN A 263 -3.87 -19.67 1.63
N GLU A 264 -4.39 -19.87 2.84
CA GLU A 264 -3.54 -19.85 4.03
C GLU A 264 -2.45 -20.90 3.84
N LYS A 265 -1.19 -20.49 4.02
CA LYS A 265 -0.08 -21.44 4.09
C LYS A 265 -0.35 -22.39 5.26
N LYS A 266 -0.26 -23.70 4.99
CA LYS A 266 -0.41 -24.76 5.98
C LYS A 266 0.77 -24.79 6.94
#